data_AF-A0A2H0WTM9-F1
#
_entry.id   AF-A0A2H0WTM9-F1
#
_cell.length_a   1.000
_cell.length_b   1.000
_cell.length_c   1.000
_cell.angle_alpha   90.00
_cell.angle_beta   90.00
_cell.angle_gamma   90.00
#
_symmetry.space_group_name_H-M   'P 1'
#
loop_
_entity.id
_entity.type
_entity.pdbx_description
1 polymer ?
#
loop_
_entity_poly.entity_id
_entity_poly.type
_entity_poly.pdbx_seq_one_letter_code
_entity_poly.pdbx_strand_id
1 'polypeptide(L)'
;MNAKKITNILLILSACIFLFGSGYKLGEYVSSQSIVEKSAPSQVKKDRIDFSLFWETWDKLEEKFVDKKKLDAKKMFYGAI
;
A
#
# COMPACT_ATOMS: atom_id res chain seq x y z
N MET A 1 44.70 -30.23 -14.22
CA MET A 1 44.08 -28.91 -14.45
C MET A 1 45.10 -27.84 -14.08
N ASN A 2 45.45 -26.92 -14.99
CA ASN A 2 46.55 -25.97 -14.75
C ASN A 2 46.17 -24.96 -13.66
N ALA A 3 47.05 -24.73 -12.68
CA ALA A 3 46.80 -23.82 -11.55
C ALA A 3 46.30 -22.43 -12.00
N LYS A 4 46.87 -21.88 -13.09
CA LYS A 4 46.43 -20.62 -13.70
C LYS A 4 44.96 -20.64 -14.17
N LYS A 5 44.48 -21.78 -14.69
CA LYS A 5 43.08 -21.93 -15.12
C LYS A 5 42.14 -21.97 -13.91
N ILE A 6 42.56 -22.62 -12.82
CA ILE A 6 41.78 -22.69 -11.58
C ILE A 6 41.65 -21.32 -10.93
N THR A 7 42.75 -20.57 -10.84
CA THR A 7 42.75 -19.19 -10.33
C THR A 7 41.83 -18.30 -11.16
N ASN A 8 41.85 -18.42 -12.49
CA ASN A 8 40.99 -17.62 -13.36
C ASN A 8 39.49 -17.95 -13.18
N ILE A 9 39.15 -19.24 -13.01
CA ILE A 9 37.78 -19.68 -12.73
C ILE A 9 37.29 -19.15 -11.38
N LEU A 10 38.12 -19.22 -10.33
CA LEU A 10 37.81 -18.68 -9.01
C LEU A 10 37.59 -17.16 -9.05
N LEU A 11 38.39 -16.44 -9.84
CA LEU A 11 38.28 -14.99 -10.00
C LEU A 11 36.95 -14.61 -10.67
N ILE A 12 36.58 -15.32 -11.74
CA ILE A 12 35.30 -15.11 -12.43
C ILE A 12 34.12 -15.41 -11.50
N LEU A 13 34.19 -16.52 -10.75
CA LEU A 13 33.13 -16.90 -9.82
C LEU A 13 32.94 -15.84 -8.72
N SER A 14 34.04 -15.34 -8.16
CA SER A 14 34.03 -14.26 -7.17
C SER A 14 33.40 -12.98 -7.73
N ALA A 15 33.79 -12.59 -8.95
CA ALA A 15 33.23 -11.41 -9.61
C ALA A 15 31.72 -11.55 -9.86
N CYS A 16 31.24 -12.72 -10.28
CA CYS A 16 29.81 -12.98 -10.47
C CYS A 16 29.03 -12.85 -9.16
N ILE A 17 29.53 -13.43 -8.07
CA ILE A 17 28.87 -13.36 -6.75
C ILE A 17 28.85 -11.90 -6.26
N PHE A 18 29.93 -11.15 -6.47
CA PHE A 18 30.02 -9.75 -6.07
C PHE A 18 29.06 -8.85 -6.86
N LEU A 19 28.97 -9.02 -8.17
CA LEU A 19 28.03 -8.28 -9.03
C LEU A 19 26.58 -8.59 -8.69
N PHE A 20 26.26 -9.86 -8.42
CA PHE A 20 24.90 -10.26 -8.04
C PHE A 20 24.51 -9.71 -6.67
N GLY A 21 25.37 -9.84 -5.66
CA GLY A 21 25.12 -9.35 -4.31
C GLY A 21 25.00 -7.83 -4.24
N SER A 22 25.87 -7.11 -4.94
CA SER A 22 25.81 -5.64 -5.02
C SER A 22 24.58 -5.14 -5.77
N GLY A 23 24.23 -5.76 -6.91
CA GLY A 23 23.04 -5.43 -7.68
C GLY A 23 21.74 -5.68 -6.90
N TYR A 24 21.64 -6.81 -6.21
CA TYR A 24 20.47 -7.14 -5.38
C TYR A 24 20.26 -6.13 -4.25
N LYS A 25 21.32 -5.80 -3.51
CA LYS A 25 21.25 -4.82 -2.40
C LYS A 25 20.89 -3.41 -2.91
N LEU A 26 21.42 -3.02 -4.07
CA LEU A 26 21.09 -1.73 -4.68
C LEU A 26 19.63 -1.68 -5.16
N GLY A 27 19.12 -2.77 -5.73
CA GLY A 27 17.71 -2.91 -6.09
C GLY A 27 16.77 -2.85 -4.89
N GLU A 28 17.13 -3.49 -3.77
CA GLU A 28 16.37 -3.44 -2.52
C GLU A 28 16.32 -2.01 -1.93
N TYR A 29 17.44 -1.28 -1.99
CA TYR A 29 17.50 0.11 -1.52
C TYR A 29 16.61 1.06 -2.34
N VAL A 30 16.62 0.92 -3.67
CA VAL A 30 15.79 1.73 -4.58
C VAL A 30 14.31 1.34 -4.46
N SER A 31 14.00 0.05 -4.34
CA SER A 31 12.63 -0.44 -4.13
C SER A 31 12.05 0.08 -2.81
N SER A 32 12.86 0.08 -1.73
CA SER A 32 12.46 0.60 -0.41
C SER A 32 12.18 2.11 -0.40
N GLN A 33 12.78 2.90 -1.30
CA GLN A 33 12.43 4.32 -1.49
C GLN A 33 11.18 4.51 -2.37
N SER A 34 10.96 3.67 -3.37
CA SER A 34 9.79 3.77 -4.27
C SER A 34 8.46 3.31 -3.65
N ILE A 35 8.49 2.69 -2.47
CA ILE A 35 7.29 2.40 -1.64
C ILE A 35 7.05 3.53 -0.62
N VAL A 36 7.60 4.73 -0.80
CA VAL A 36 7.22 5.91 0.01
C VAL A 36 6.98 7.12 -0.90
N GLU A 37 6.09 6.95 -1.86
CA GLU A 37 5.40 8.08 -2.52
C GLU A 37 3.91 7.77 -2.73
N LYS A 38 3.29 7.12 -1.75
CA LYS A 38 2.00 7.64 -1.29
C LYS A 38 2.34 8.52 -0.12
N SER A 39 2.35 9.83 -0.36
CA SER A 39 2.20 10.86 0.65
C SER A 39 0.94 10.58 1.47
N ALA A 40 1.02 9.64 2.41
CA ALA A 40 0.20 9.70 3.60
C ALA A 40 0.58 11.04 4.23
N PRO A 41 -0.35 11.98 4.43
CA PRO A 41 0.00 13.24 5.03
C PRO A 41 0.60 12.94 6.40
N SER A 42 1.89 13.24 6.54
CA SER A 42 2.57 13.36 7.81
C SER A 42 1.69 14.29 8.65
N GLN A 43 1.07 13.75 9.69
CA GLN A 43 0.15 14.45 10.59
C GLN A 43 -1.29 14.64 10.09
N VAL A 44 -1.93 13.60 9.53
CA VAL A 44 -3.34 13.42 9.89
C VAL A 44 -3.30 12.96 11.35
N LYS A 45 -3.57 13.88 12.29
CA LYS A 45 -4.06 13.46 13.61
C LYS A 45 -5.07 12.36 13.30
N LYS A 46 -4.93 11.17 13.89
CA LYS A 46 -6.03 10.21 13.95
C LYS A 46 -7.10 10.83 14.86
N ASP A 47 -7.63 12.00 14.46
CA ASP A 47 -8.91 12.50 14.88
C ASP A 47 -9.82 11.35 14.50
N ARG A 48 -10.29 10.63 15.51
CA ARG A 48 -11.23 9.53 15.31
C ARG A 48 -12.41 10.18 14.62
N ILE A 49 -12.53 9.96 13.32
CA ILE A 49 -13.64 10.47 12.54
C ILE A 49 -14.89 9.90 13.18
N ASP A 50 -15.72 10.78 13.74
CA ASP A 50 -16.94 10.38 14.40
C ASP A 50 -18.06 10.25 13.37
N PHE A 51 -18.48 9.01 13.14
CA PHE A 51 -19.58 8.68 12.23
C PHE A 51 -20.94 8.65 12.94
N SER A 52 -21.03 9.04 14.21
CA SER A 52 -22.29 9.07 14.98
C SER A 52 -23.37 9.89 14.27
N LEU A 53 -23.04 11.07 13.77
CA LEU A 53 -23.97 11.96 13.06
C LEU A 53 -24.48 11.36 11.74
N PHE A 54 -23.62 10.61 11.05
CA PHE A 54 -24.01 9.90 9.82
C PHE A 54 -25.10 8.87 10.11
N TRP A 55 -24.88 8.03 11.13
CA TRP A 55 -25.86 7.02 11.54
C TRP A 55 -27.13 7.62 12.11
N GLU A 56 -27.03 8.70 12.89
CA GLU A 56 -28.20 9.42 13.39
C GLU A 56 -29.09 9.94 12.24
N THR A 57 -28.47 10.43 11.17
CA THR A 57 -29.21 10.93 9.99
C THR A 57 -29.82 9.77 9.21
N TRP A 58 -29.11 8.66 9.08
CA TRP A 58 -29.60 7.43 8.46
C TRP A 58 -30.86 6.92 9.19
N ASP A 59 -30.80 6.82 10.52
CA ASP A 59 -31.91 6.37 11.36
C ASP A 59 -33.12 7.30 11.25
N LYS A 60 -32.91 8.61 11.29
CA LYS A 60 -33.98 9.61 11.12
C LYS A 60 -34.65 9.51 9.74
N LEU A 61 -33.89 9.22 8.69
CA LEU A 61 -34.42 8.98 7.36
C LEU A 61 -35.31 7.73 7.35
N GLU A 62 -34.85 6.62 7.93
CA GLU A 62 -35.66 5.39 8.00
C GLU A 62 -36.95 5.58 8.83
N GLU A 63 -36.90 6.37 9.90
CA GLU A 63 -38.04 6.67 10.75
C GLU A 63 -39.07 7.56 10.03
N LYS A 64 -38.61 8.69 9.46
CA LYS A 64 -39.46 9.82 9.06
C LYS A 64 -39.73 9.94 7.57
N PHE A 65 -39.04 9.17 6.72
CA PHE A 65 -39.25 9.26 5.28
C PHE A 65 -40.66 8.77 4.90
N VAL A 66 -41.38 9.62 4.17
CA VAL A 66 -42.81 9.44 3.85
C VAL A 66 -43.05 8.18 3.00
N ASP A 67 -42.13 7.85 2.10
CA ASP A 67 -42.25 6.71 1.17
C ASP A 67 -41.13 5.69 1.39
N LYS A 68 -41.22 4.92 2.47
CA LYS A 68 -40.19 3.95 2.87
C LYS A 68 -39.82 2.93 1.77
N LYS A 69 -40.70 2.68 0.81
CA LYS A 69 -40.44 1.78 -0.33
C LYS A 69 -39.36 2.30 -1.29
N LYS A 70 -39.08 3.60 -1.25
CA LYS A 70 -38.01 4.24 -2.04
C LYS A 70 -36.67 4.30 -1.30
N LEU A 71 -36.64 3.98 -0.01
CA LEU A 71 -35.37 3.85 0.72
C LEU A 71 -34.69 2.55 0.29
N ASP A 72 -33.57 2.70 -0.37
CA ASP A 72 -32.69 1.62 -0.80
C ASP A 72 -31.32 1.86 -0.18
N ALA A 73 -30.91 0.96 0.72
CA ALA A 73 -29.67 1.11 1.48
C ALA A 73 -28.43 1.22 0.58
N LYS A 74 -28.42 0.55 -0.58
CA LYS A 74 -27.34 0.63 -1.54
C LYS A 74 -27.27 2.03 -2.15
N LYS A 75 -28.40 2.59 -2.58
CA LYS A 75 -28.48 3.96 -3.11
C LYS A 75 -28.15 5.01 -2.06
N MET A 76 -28.57 4.82 -0.81
CA MET A 76 -28.23 5.72 0.31
C MET A 76 -26.72 5.72 0.57
N PHE A 77 -26.09 4.54 0.60
CA PHE A 77 -24.64 4.43 0.78
C PHE A 77 -23.86 5.07 -0.37
N TYR A 78 -24.22 4.78 -1.62
CA TYR A 78 -23.54 5.36 -2.78
C TYR A 78 -23.84 6.85 -2.98
N GLY A 79 -24.99 7.34 -2.54
CA GLY A 79 -25.35 8.76 -2.63
C GLY A 79 -24.72 9.62 -1.52
N ALA A 80 -24.17 9.00 -0.48
CA ALA A 80 -23.47 9.70 0.59
C ALA A 80 -21.95 9.87 0.33
N ILE A 81 -21.45 9.29 -0.77
CA ILE A 81 -20.08 9.45 -1.30
C ILE A 81 -20.12 10.49 -2.41
#